data_AF-A0A950XPA1-F1
#
_entry.id   AF-A0A950XPA1-F1
#
_cell.length_a   1.000
_cell.length_b   1.000
_cell.length_c   1.000
_cell.angle_alpha   90.00
_cell.angle_beta   90.00
_cell.angle_gamma   90.00
#
_symmetry.space_group_name_H-M   'P 1'
#
loop_
_entity.id
_entity.type
_entity.pdbx_description
1 polymer ?
#
loop_
_entity_poly.entity_id
_entity_poly.type
_entity_poly.pdbx_seq_one_letter_code
_entity_poly.pdbx_strand_id
1 'polypeptide(L)'
;MSGNGTGISLQGLSGVASATLSHNVLNGNTATGLLISTFSIATVQNNVLNGNGQYGIFIGPALPPPDDLEFTGNTALANGMVDLFDSQTPDCKGTVWTGNTFFTANQSCIH
;
A
#
# COMPACT_ATOMS: atom_id res chain seq x y z
N MET A 1 -0.86 2.99 -14.56
CA MET A 1 -1.38 4.33 -14.23
C MET A 1 -0.23 5.22 -13.80
N SER A 2 -0.16 6.42 -14.35
CA SER A 2 0.93 7.38 -14.15
C SER A 2 0.44 8.81 -14.34
N GLY A 3 1.08 9.79 -13.72
CA GLY A 3 0.75 11.22 -13.86
C GLY A 3 -0.48 11.70 -13.08
N ASN A 4 -1.14 10.82 -12.31
CA ASN A 4 -2.23 11.21 -11.41
C ASN A 4 -1.67 11.72 -10.07
N GLY A 5 -2.53 12.30 -9.22
CA GLY A 5 -2.19 12.51 -7.80
C GLY A 5 -1.95 11.18 -7.09
N THR A 6 -2.98 10.34 -7.10
CA THR A 6 -2.94 8.96 -6.59
C THR A 6 -3.22 8.01 -7.74
N GLY A 7 -2.46 6.92 -7.86
CA GLY A 7 -2.70 5.89 -8.88
C GLY A 7 -4.01 5.15 -8.62
N ILE A 8 -4.12 4.49 -7.47
CA ILE A 8 -5.35 3.82 -7.01
C ILE A 8 -5.62 4.20 -5.55
N SER A 9 -6.88 4.51 -5.25
CA SER A 9 -7.35 4.70 -3.88
C SER A 9 -8.38 3.62 -3.54
N LEU A 10 -8.09 2.82 -2.52
CA LEU A 10 -9.03 1.89 -1.91
C LEU A 10 -9.67 2.59 -0.70
N GLN A 11 -10.93 3.00 -0.86
CA GLN A 11 -11.80 3.51 0.21
C GLN A 11 -13.06 2.64 0.39
N GLY A 12 -13.33 2.21 1.62
CA GLY A 12 -14.49 1.43 2.01
C GLY A 12 -15.50 2.29 2.75
N LEU A 13 -16.77 2.13 2.39
CA LEU A 13 -17.92 2.77 3.04
C LEU A 13 -18.70 1.69 3.78
N SER A 14 -18.64 1.72 5.12
CA SER A 14 -19.49 0.95 6.06
C SER A 14 -19.95 -0.44 5.58
N GLY A 15 -19.08 -1.45 5.70
CA GLY A 15 -19.35 -2.84 5.36
C GLY A 15 -18.04 -3.64 5.18
N VAL A 16 -18.11 -4.98 5.23
CA VAL A 16 -16.97 -5.83 4.86
C VAL A 16 -16.80 -5.72 3.35
N ALA A 17 -15.92 -4.81 2.94
CA ALA A 17 -15.55 -4.64 1.56
C ALA A 17 -14.23 -5.41 1.34
N SER A 18 -14.20 -6.26 0.32
CA SER A 18 -13.01 -7.02 -0.09
C SER A 18 -12.55 -6.50 -1.45
N ALA A 19 -11.26 -6.23 -1.57
CA ALA A 19 -10.65 -5.81 -2.82
C ALA A 19 -9.44 -6.70 -3.15
N THR A 20 -9.29 -7.04 -4.44
CA THR A 20 -8.08 -7.67 -4.96
C THR A 20 -7.43 -6.74 -5.97
N LEU A 21 -6.17 -6.40 -5.73
CA LEU A 21 -5.36 -5.60 -6.64
C LEU A 21 -4.13 -6.41 -7.06
N SER A 22 -4.04 -6.78 -8.35
CA SER A 22 -2.91 -7.57 -8.82
C SER A 22 -2.36 -7.18 -10.18
N HIS A 23 -1.04 -7.32 -10.35
CA HIS A 23 -0.33 -7.12 -11.62
C HIS A 23 -0.50 -5.72 -12.24
N ASN A 24 -0.62 -4.69 -11.41
CA ASN A 24 -0.73 -3.30 -11.86
C ASN A 24 0.63 -2.60 -11.85
N VAL A 25 0.78 -1.63 -12.74
CA VAL A 25 1.92 -0.69 -12.76
C VAL A 25 1.40 0.70 -12.39
N LEU A 26 1.80 1.21 -11.23
CA LEU A 26 1.34 2.44 -10.58
C LEU A 26 2.53 3.40 -10.36
N ASN A 27 3.14 3.84 -11.45
CA ASN A 27 4.41 4.55 -11.42
C ASN A 27 4.25 6.03 -11.78
N GLY A 28 5.10 6.90 -11.24
CA GLY A 28 5.14 8.30 -11.67
C GLY A 28 3.87 9.09 -11.37
N ASN A 29 3.13 8.72 -10.33
CA ASN A 29 2.06 9.55 -9.79
C ASN A 29 2.66 10.65 -8.91
N THR A 30 2.06 11.83 -8.88
CA THR A 30 2.64 13.02 -8.23
C THR A 30 2.63 12.93 -6.71
N ALA A 31 1.84 12.02 -6.11
CA ALA A 31 1.88 11.71 -4.69
C ALA A 31 2.05 10.21 -4.42
N THR A 32 0.99 9.42 -4.61
CA THR A 32 0.94 8.03 -4.10
C THR A 32 0.62 7.02 -5.20
N GLY A 33 1.31 5.87 -5.23
CA GLY A 33 0.94 4.76 -6.10
C GLY A 33 -0.40 4.14 -5.68
N LEU A 34 -0.42 3.57 -4.48
CA LEU A 34 -1.60 2.96 -3.85
C LEU A 34 -1.89 3.60 -2.48
N LEU A 35 -3.10 4.12 -2.32
CA LEU A 35 -3.64 4.64 -1.06
C LEU A 35 -4.71 3.69 -0.51
N ILE A 36 -4.56 3.25 0.74
CA ILE A 36 -5.59 2.50 1.48
C ILE A 36 -5.97 3.29 2.73
N SER A 37 -7.24 3.70 2.85
CA SER A 37 -7.69 4.58 3.96
C SER A 37 -8.76 3.99 4.87
N THR A 38 -9.62 3.10 4.38
CA THR A 38 -10.72 2.49 5.17
C THR A 38 -11.12 1.14 4.56
N PHE A 39 -10.57 0.01 4.97
CA PHE A 39 -11.00 -1.29 4.41
C PHE A 39 -10.83 -2.42 5.41
N SER A 40 -11.77 -3.38 5.40
CA SER A 40 -11.74 -4.52 6.32
C SER A 40 -10.95 -5.71 5.76
N ILE A 41 -10.81 -5.85 4.43
CA ILE A 41 -10.07 -6.94 3.79
C ILE A 41 -9.49 -6.46 2.44
N ALA A 42 -8.20 -6.67 2.18
CA ALA A 42 -7.65 -6.49 0.83
C ALA A 42 -6.44 -7.38 0.54
N THR A 43 -6.40 -7.94 -0.66
CA THR A 43 -5.25 -8.68 -1.19
C THR A 43 -4.57 -7.86 -2.28
N VAL A 44 -3.31 -7.49 -2.06
CA VAL A 44 -2.52 -6.68 -2.97
C VAL A 44 -1.30 -7.50 -3.40
N GLN A 45 -1.21 -7.88 -4.67
CA GLN A 45 -0.15 -8.80 -5.10
C GLN A 45 0.51 -8.47 -6.44
N ASN A 46 1.82 -8.67 -6.55
CA ASN A 46 2.59 -8.53 -7.78
C ASN A 46 2.41 -7.18 -8.50
N ASN A 47 2.22 -6.09 -7.76
CA ASN A 47 2.13 -4.75 -8.33
C ASN A 47 3.50 -4.05 -8.33
N VAL A 48 3.71 -3.13 -9.28
CA VAL A 48 4.89 -2.26 -9.37
C VAL A 48 4.45 -0.83 -9.10
N LEU A 49 5.00 -0.17 -8.08
CA LEU A 49 4.59 1.16 -7.61
C LEU A 49 5.80 2.09 -7.42
N ASN A 50 6.53 2.33 -8.51
CA ASN A 50 7.83 2.99 -8.47
C ASN A 50 7.77 4.47 -8.88
N GLY A 51 8.67 5.28 -8.34
CA GLY A 51 8.86 6.65 -8.81
C GLY A 51 7.67 7.57 -8.54
N ASN A 52 6.86 7.30 -7.52
CA ASN A 52 5.78 8.20 -7.11
C ASN A 52 6.35 9.33 -6.23
N GLY A 53 5.73 10.50 -6.26
CA GLY A 53 6.26 11.71 -5.64
C GLY A 53 6.40 11.66 -4.11
N GLN A 54 5.66 10.78 -3.45
CA GLN A 54 5.73 10.58 -2.00
C GLN A 54 5.85 9.10 -1.64
N TYR A 55 4.81 8.31 -1.92
CA TYR A 55 4.70 6.93 -1.43
C TYR A 55 4.42 5.95 -2.57
N GLY A 56 5.03 4.77 -2.51
CA GLY A 56 4.61 3.66 -3.36
C GLY A 56 3.27 3.13 -2.86
N ILE A 57 3.27 2.69 -1.60
CA ILE A 57 2.11 2.23 -0.86
C ILE A 57 1.96 3.07 0.40
N PHE A 58 0.77 3.63 0.61
CA PHE A 58 0.40 4.32 1.84
C PHE A 58 -0.88 3.71 2.43
N ILE A 59 -0.75 3.15 3.62
CA ILE A 59 -1.86 2.71 4.45
C ILE A 59 -2.08 3.83 5.48
N GLY A 60 -3.10 4.64 5.23
CA GLY A 60 -3.46 5.78 6.08
C GLY A 60 -4.13 5.34 7.37
N PRO A 61 -4.36 6.22 8.35
CA PRO A 61 -4.95 5.83 9.62
C PRO A 61 -6.42 5.43 9.42
N ALA A 62 -6.76 4.14 9.50
CA ALA A 62 -8.14 3.66 9.53
C ALA A 62 -8.58 3.32 10.96
N LEU A 63 -9.88 3.52 11.18
CA LEU A 63 -10.65 2.95 12.28
C LEU A 63 -11.67 1.98 11.65
N PRO A 64 -11.79 0.72 12.11
CA PRO A 64 -10.89 -0.06 12.99
C PRO A 64 -9.64 -0.57 12.24
N PRO A 65 -8.64 -1.16 12.94
CA PRO A 65 -7.51 -1.84 12.30
C PRO A 65 -8.04 -2.86 11.29
N PRO A 66 -7.41 -2.98 10.12
CA PRO A 66 -7.80 -3.97 9.15
C PRO A 66 -7.34 -5.32 9.67
N ASP A 67 -8.28 -6.23 9.84
CA ASP A 67 -7.96 -7.56 10.34
C ASP A 67 -7.43 -8.49 9.22
N ASP A 68 -7.44 -8.08 7.95
CA ASP A 68 -7.02 -8.93 6.82
C ASP A 68 -6.43 -8.14 5.63
N LEU A 69 -5.29 -7.46 5.82
CA LEU A 69 -4.48 -6.97 4.69
C LEU A 69 -3.39 -7.98 4.35
N GLU A 70 -3.32 -8.38 3.09
CA GLU A 70 -2.27 -9.25 2.59
C GLU A 70 -1.56 -8.60 1.40
N PHE A 71 -0.25 -8.40 1.55
CA PHE A 71 0.63 -7.87 0.52
C PHE A 71 1.66 -8.90 0.12
N THR A 72 1.62 -9.34 -1.14
CA THR A 72 2.52 -10.39 -1.63
C THR A 72 3.21 -10.00 -2.94
N GLY A 73 4.55 -10.06 -2.99
CA GLY A 73 5.29 -9.91 -4.26
C GLY A 73 5.25 -8.50 -4.88
N ASN A 74 4.85 -7.47 -4.13
CA ASN A 74 4.80 -6.11 -4.66
C ASN A 74 6.19 -5.47 -4.64
N THR A 75 6.47 -4.62 -5.62
CA THR A 75 7.70 -3.82 -5.68
C THR A 75 7.34 -2.35 -5.63
N ALA A 76 7.86 -1.63 -4.64
CA ALA A 76 7.84 -0.17 -4.64
C ALA A 76 9.25 0.37 -4.37
N LEU A 77 9.77 1.14 -5.30
CA LEU A 77 11.12 1.66 -5.29
C LEU A 77 11.18 3.09 -5.81
N ALA A 78 12.16 3.84 -5.35
CA ALA A 78 12.44 5.21 -5.78
C ALA A 78 11.25 6.17 -5.58
N ASN A 79 10.44 5.96 -4.54
CA ASN A 79 9.40 6.90 -4.16
C ASN A 79 9.99 8.05 -3.31
N GLY A 80 9.39 9.24 -3.40
CA GLY A 80 10.02 10.47 -2.93
C GLY A 80 10.22 10.59 -1.41
N MET A 81 9.39 9.94 -0.60
CA MET A 81 9.50 9.96 0.87
C MET A 81 9.86 8.58 1.43
N VAL A 82 9.00 7.59 1.19
CA VAL A 82 9.20 6.19 1.62
C VAL A 82 8.44 5.27 0.68
N ASP A 83 8.97 4.09 0.37
CA ASP A 83 8.31 3.17 -0.54
C ASP A 83 7.03 2.58 0.06
N LEU A 84 7.08 2.26 1.36
CA LEU A 84 5.93 1.82 2.13
C LEU A 84 5.77 2.63 3.42
N PHE A 85 4.58 3.21 3.59
CA PHE A 85 4.15 3.77 4.87
C PHE A 85 2.91 3.04 5.37
N ASP A 86 3.07 2.24 6.43
CA ASP A 86 1.96 1.65 7.18
C ASP A 86 1.74 2.40 8.49
N SER A 87 0.67 3.20 8.55
CA SER A 87 0.34 3.99 9.73
C SER A 87 -0.57 3.27 10.73
N GLN A 88 -1.01 2.05 10.43
CA GLN A 88 -2.05 1.36 11.20
C GLN A 88 -1.51 0.19 12.00
N THR A 89 -0.53 -0.54 11.44
CA THR A 89 -0.01 -1.76 12.05
C THR A 89 1.41 -1.55 12.58
N PRO A 90 1.56 -0.99 13.80
CA PRO A 90 2.89 -0.94 14.42
C PRO A 90 3.43 -2.36 14.57
N ASP A 91 4.72 -2.54 14.30
CA ASP A 91 5.40 -3.82 14.37
C ASP A 91 4.82 -4.90 13.42
N CYS A 92 4.20 -4.51 12.31
CA CYS A 92 3.59 -5.41 11.32
C CYS A 92 2.50 -6.33 11.89
N LYS A 93 1.79 -5.89 12.93
CA LYS A 93 0.71 -6.67 13.53
C LYS A 93 -0.61 -6.42 12.81
N GLY A 94 -1.12 -7.43 12.10
CA GLY A 94 -2.41 -7.38 11.40
C GLY A 94 -2.23 -7.48 9.89
N THR A 95 -1.29 -6.74 9.31
CA THR A 95 -0.96 -6.84 7.89
C THR A 95 0.06 -7.95 7.64
N VAL A 96 -0.23 -8.83 6.68
CA VAL A 96 0.69 -9.85 6.19
C VAL A 96 1.54 -9.27 5.06
N TRP A 97 2.86 -9.31 5.22
CA TRP A 97 3.84 -8.86 4.22
C TRP A 97 4.71 -10.03 3.78
N THR A 98 4.57 -10.49 2.52
CA THR A 98 5.31 -11.65 2.01
C THR A 98 6.01 -11.35 0.69
N GLY A 99 7.34 -11.49 0.63
CA GLY A 99 8.10 -11.40 -0.61
C GLY A 99 7.98 -10.06 -1.35
N ASN A 100 7.64 -8.98 -0.64
CA ASN A 100 7.62 -7.64 -1.21
C ASN A 100 9.05 -7.10 -1.30
N THR A 101 9.25 -6.09 -2.14
CA THR A 101 10.54 -5.42 -2.32
C THR A 101 10.36 -3.93 -2.12
N PHE A 102 10.92 -3.43 -1.03
CA PHE A 102 10.93 -2.01 -0.66
C PHE A 102 12.36 -1.60 -0.36
N PHE A 103 12.76 -0.39 -0.74
CA PHE A 103 14.04 0.17 -0.30
C PHE A 103 13.89 0.89 1.05
N THR A 104 12.72 1.49 1.27
CA THR A 104 12.39 2.22 2.51
C THR A 104 10.99 1.85 3.00
N ALA A 105 10.87 1.56 4.29
CA ALA A 105 9.60 1.34 4.97
C ALA A 105 9.63 1.98 6.36
N ASN A 106 8.47 2.42 6.88
CA ASN A 106 8.39 2.98 8.23
C ASN A 106 8.30 1.93 9.35
N GLN A 107 8.04 0.66 9.02
CA GLN A 107 8.00 -0.45 9.96
C GLN A 107 9.28 -1.28 9.86
N SER A 108 9.92 -1.58 11.00
CA SER A 108 11.22 -2.27 11.07
C SER A 108 11.17 -3.75 10.66
N CYS A 109 9.99 -4.34 10.71
CA CYS A 109 9.72 -5.73 10.33
C CYS A 109 9.59 -5.92 8.82
N ILE A 110 9.64 -4.85 8.03
CA ILE A 110 9.53 -4.89 6.57
C ILE A 110 10.90 -4.58 5.97
N HIS A 111 11.43 -5.52 5.20
CA HIS A 111 12.76 -5.47 4.58
C HIS A 111 12.72 -6.08 3.18
#